data_AF-A0A642PU71-F1
#
_entry.id   AF-A0A642PU71-F1
#
_cell.length_a   1.000
_cell.length_b   1.000
_cell.length_c   1.000
_cell.angle_alpha   90.00
_cell.angle_beta   90.00
_cell.angle_gamma   90.00
#
_symmetry.space_group_name_H-M   'P 1'
#
loop_
_entity.id
_entity.type
_entity.pdbx_description
1 polymer ?
#
loop_
_entity_poly.entity_id
_entity_poly.type
_entity_poly.pdbx_seq_one_letter_code
_entity_poly.pdbx_strand_id
1 'polypeptide(L)'
;MEIRSFGGDASPKLVNERGIEGYAVAIGQESKYMYDPVLRKCFIEIIEPGAITEELIRTSDIRALIEHNGERLLARSRQGQGSLSLRLDGYGLGYSFTAPGTPDGEYAVEMVKRGDLFGSSFGYWTDEKKNVTWLKRSDGILLRKVHKIDIIREVSIVASPAYMGTAVNVRSIESSFEPSEYKQEVEALRNLIKI
;
A
#
# COMPACT_ATOMS: atom_id res chain seq x y z
N MET A 1 -5.97 0.40 8.38
CA MET A 1 -4.81 -0.35 7.88
C MET A 1 -4.32 0.40 6.64
N GLU A 2 -3.02 0.61 6.50
CA GLU A 2 -2.40 1.30 5.36
C GLU A 2 -1.84 0.26 4.39
N ILE A 3 -2.05 0.44 3.10
CA ILE A 3 -1.55 -0.48 2.06
C ILE A 3 -0.87 0.34 0.99
N ARG A 4 0.36 -0.03 0.67
CA ARG A 4 1.21 0.69 -0.27
C ARG A 4 1.27 -0.10 -1.58
N SER A 5 1.44 0.54 -2.74
CA SER A 5 1.62 -0.09 -4.06
C SER A 5 2.89 0.47 -4.72
N PHE A 6 3.64 -0.35 -5.48
CA PHE A 6 4.83 0.08 -6.23
C PHE A 6 5.11 -0.82 -7.43
N GLY A 7 5.71 -0.22 -8.47
CA GLY A 7 6.32 -0.90 -9.60
C GLY A 7 5.56 -0.66 -10.90
N GLY A 8 6.28 -0.28 -11.97
CA GLY A 8 5.69 -0.02 -13.29
C GLY A 8 4.66 1.12 -13.24
N ASP A 9 3.49 0.88 -13.84
CA ASP A 9 2.40 1.87 -13.93
C ASP A 9 1.83 2.32 -12.58
N ALA A 10 2.09 1.59 -11.48
CA ALA A 10 1.60 1.96 -10.15
C ALA A 10 2.33 3.14 -9.51
N SER A 11 3.58 3.40 -9.88
CA SER A 11 4.35 4.49 -9.30
C SER A 11 3.74 5.85 -9.66
N PRO A 12 3.66 6.81 -8.71
CA PRO A 12 3.30 8.17 -9.03
C PRO A 12 4.27 8.75 -10.05
N LYS A 13 3.72 9.38 -11.09
CA LYS A 13 4.47 10.02 -12.16
C LYS A 13 3.86 11.36 -12.53
N LEU A 14 4.72 12.25 -13.04
CA LEU A 14 4.26 13.48 -13.65
C LEU A 14 3.75 13.20 -15.07
N VAL A 15 2.54 13.65 -15.37
CA VAL A 15 1.94 13.59 -16.72
C VAL A 15 1.96 14.92 -17.47
N ASN A 16 2.19 16.00 -16.74
CA ASN A 16 2.47 17.34 -17.25
C ASN A 16 3.21 18.11 -16.15
N GLU A 17 3.34 19.43 -16.27
CA GLU A 17 4.08 20.26 -15.31
C GLU A 17 3.66 20.08 -13.84
N ARG A 18 2.38 19.78 -13.59
CA ARG A 18 1.83 19.63 -12.22
C ARG A 18 0.89 18.45 -12.03
N GLY A 19 0.53 17.75 -13.11
CA GLY A 19 -0.35 16.58 -13.06
C GLY A 19 0.39 15.38 -12.50
N ILE A 20 -0.11 14.80 -11.41
CA ILE A 20 0.40 13.57 -10.81
C ILE A 20 -0.65 12.47 -11.00
N GLU A 21 -0.25 11.32 -11.51
CA GLU A 21 -1.08 10.11 -11.59
C GLU A 21 -0.33 8.88 -11.06
N GLY A 22 -1.06 7.88 -10.58
CA GLY A 22 -0.51 6.60 -10.12
C GLY A 22 -1.62 5.62 -9.75
N TYR A 23 -1.26 4.44 -9.22
CA TYR A 23 -2.23 3.48 -8.69
C TYR A 23 -2.08 3.29 -7.19
N ALA A 24 -3.12 3.65 -6.46
CA ALA A 24 -3.19 3.47 -5.01
C ALA A 24 -3.27 1.99 -4.63
N VAL A 25 -3.95 1.19 -5.46
CA VAL A 25 -4.21 -0.24 -5.23
C VAL A 25 -3.88 -1.02 -6.49
N ALA A 26 -3.09 -2.08 -6.37
CA ALA A 26 -2.94 -3.10 -7.40
C ALA A 26 -3.79 -4.32 -7.02
N ILE A 27 -4.89 -4.55 -7.75
CA ILE A 27 -5.86 -5.60 -7.41
C ILE A 27 -5.29 -6.98 -7.75
N GLY A 28 -5.50 -7.94 -6.86
CA GLY A 28 -5.09 -9.34 -7.01
C GLY A 28 -3.59 -9.59 -6.82
N GLN A 29 -2.81 -8.56 -6.48
CA GLN A 29 -1.37 -8.67 -6.26
C GLN A 29 -1.04 -8.80 -4.77
N GLU A 30 0.04 -9.54 -4.47
CA GLU A 30 0.56 -9.72 -3.12
C GLU A 30 1.39 -8.52 -2.66
N SER A 31 1.11 -8.02 -1.47
CA SER A 31 1.98 -7.06 -0.80
C SER A 31 3.33 -7.65 -0.42
N LYS A 32 4.28 -6.80 -0.04
CA LYS A 32 5.36 -7.29 0.82
C LYS A 32 4.82 -7.70 2.18
N TYR A 33 5.73 -8.31 2.93
CA TYR A 33 5.72 -8.32 4.38
C TYR A 33 5.33 -6.96 4.98
N MET A 34 4.15 -6.97 5.57
CA MET A 34 3.64 -5.98 6.48
C MET A 34 3.75 -6.53 7.89
N TYR A 35 3.89 -5.65 8.87
CA TYR A 35 3.92 -6.03 10.28
C TYR A 35 2.72 -5.44 11.00
N ASP A 36 1.91 -6.31 11.61
CA ASP A 36 0.85 -5.88 12.51
C ASP A 36 1.43 -5.78 13.95
N PRO A 37 1.50 -4.58 14.54
CA PRO A 37 2.05 -4.40 15.88
C PRO A 37 1.15 -4.94 17.00
N VAL A 38 -0.16 -5.05 16.76
CA VAL A 38 -1.13 -5.56 17.73
C VAL A 38 -1.07 -7.09 17.75
N LEU A 39 -1.07 -7.71 16.57
CA LEU A 39 -0.97 -9.16 16.43
C LEU A 39 0.47 -9.67 16.57
N ARG A 40 1.46 -8.77 16.54
CA ARG A 40 2.91 -9.06 16.53
C ARG A 40 3.28 -10.08 15.46
N LYS A 41 2.70 -9.92 14.27
CA LYS A 41 2.80 -10.89 13.17
C LYS A 41 3.12 -10.19 11.86
N CYS A 42 4.01 -10.82 11.09
CA CYS A 42 4.22 -10.46 9.70
C CYS A 42 3.16 -11.12 8.82
N PHE A 43 2.67 -10.39 7.83
CA PHE A 43 1.71 -10.90 6.86
C PHE A 43 1.92 -10.30 5.48
N ILE A 44 1.42 -11.01 4.47
CA ILE A 44 1.23 -10.53 3.10
C ILE A 44 -0.26 -10.31 2.91
N GLU A 45 -0.62 -9.30 2.14
CA GLU A 45 -1.99 -8.95 1.86
C GLU A 45 -2.30 -9.01 0.36
N ILE A 46 -3.51 -9.43 0.02
CA ILE A 46 -4.07 -9.33 -1.33
C ILE A 46 -5.42 -8.63 -1.24
N ILE A 47 -5.59 -7.55 -2.01
CA ILE A 47 -6.90 -6.96 -2.27
C ILE A 47 -7.53 -7.71 -3.44
N GLU A 48 -8.57 -8.49 -3.18
CA GLU A 48 -9.13 -9.34 -4.22
C GLU A 48 -9.98 -8.53 -5.23
N PRO A 49 -10.11 -9.02 -6.48
CA PRO A 49 -11.06 -8.46 -7.43
C PRO A 49 -12.46 -8.35 -6.83
N GLY A 50 -13.09 -7.19 -6.99
CA GLY A 50 -14.41 -6.89 -6.40
C GLY A 50 -14.38 -6.36 -4.97
N ALA A 51 -13.21 -6.31 -4.31
CA ALA A 51 -13.10 -5.71 -2.98
C ALA A 51 -13.36 -4.20 -2.96
N ILE A 52 -13.08 -3.52 -4.08
CA ILE A 52 -13.38 -2.10 -4.31
C ILE A 52 -14.46 -2.01 -5.39
N THR A 53 -15.45 -1.15 -5.17
CA THR A 53 -16.55 -0.92 -6.11
C THR A 53 -16.64 0.54 -6.52
N GLU A 54 -17.22 0.81 -7.69
CA GLU A 54 -17.56 2.16 -8.15
C GLU A 54 -18.44 2.90 -7.13
N GLU A 55 -19.39 2.19 -6.51
CA GLU A 55 -20.28 2.77 -5.51
C GLU A 55 -19.52 3.21 -4.25
N LEU A 56 -18.56 2.40 -3.78
CA LEU A 56 -17.69 2.77 -2.67
C LEU A 56 -16.93 4.07 -2.98
N ILE A 57 -16.37 4.19 -4.19
CA ILE A 57 -15.63 5.39 -4.61
C ILE A 57 -16.57 6.61 -4.64
N ARG A 58 -17.76 6.48 -5.23
CA ARG A 58 -18.74 7.57 -5.39
C ARG A 58 -19.42 8.01 -4.09
N THR A 59 -19.42 7.18 -3.06
CA THR A 59 -20.01 7.51 -1.75
C THR A 59 -18.97 7.96 -0.73
N SER A 60 -17.68 7.77 -1.03
CA SER A 60 -16.58 8.09 -0.11
C SER A 60 -16.12 9.54 -0.16
N ASP A 61 -15.45 9.94 0.91
CA ASP A 61 -14.67 11.17 0.99
C ASP A 61 -13.18 10.82 1.04
N ILE A 62 -12.50 10.91 -0.10
CA ILE A 62 -11.14 10.40 -0.32
C ILE A 62 -10.18 11.56 -0.51
N ARG A 63 -9.10 11.58 0.27
CA ARG A 63 -8.05 12.61 0.22
C ARG A 63 -6.82 12.07 -0.52
N ALA A 64 -6.13 12.91 -1.27
CA ALA A 64 -4.78 12.64 -1.73
C ALA A 64 -3.80 13.34 -0.80
N LEU A 65 -2.91 12.59 -0.15
CA LEU A 65 -1.98 13.08 0.88
C LEU A 65 -0.53 12.79 0.51
N ILE A 66 0.38 13.36 1.28
CA ILE A 66 1.80 13.00 1.29
C ILE A 66 2.07 12.17 2.54
N GLU A 67 2.67 10.98 2.40
CA GLU A 67 3.12 10.15 3.53
C GLU A 67 2.04 9.88 4.59
N HIS A 68 0.78 9.70 4.18
CA HIS A 68 -0.38 9.54 5.07
C HIS A 68 -0.62 10.70 6.04
N ASN A 69 0.09 11.83 5.87
CA ASN A 69 -0.05 12.97 6.75
C ASN A 69 -1.31 13.76 6.36
N GLY A 70 -2.32 13.70 7.23
CA GLY A 70 -3.60 14.39 7.05
C GLY A 70 -3.51 15.91 6.99
N GLU A 71 -2.38 16.50 7.41
CA GLU A 71 -2.11 17.94 7.30
C GLU A 71 -1.53 18.33 5.93
N ARG A 72 -1.07 17.36 5.14
CA ARG A 72 -0.41 17.57 3.84
C ARG A 72 -1.32 17.16 2.68
N LEU A 73 -2.42 17.90 2.53
CA LEU A 73 -3.47 17.64 1.54
C LEU A 73 -3.09 18.16 0.15
N LEU A 74 -3.11 17.28 -0.85
CA LEU A 74 -2.86 17.60 -2.26
C LEU A 74 -4.15 17.75 -3.07
N ALA A 75 -5.08 16.82 -2.89
CA ALA A 75 -6.35 16.82 -3.60
C ALA A 75 -7.43 16.09 -2.81
N ARG A 76 -8.69 16.22 -3.22
CA ARG A 76 -9.81 15.54 -2.54
C ARG A 76 -10.92 15.20 -3.51
N SER A 77 -11.53 14.03 -3.33
CA SER A 77 -12.76 13.60 -3.98
C SER A 77 -13.82 13.44 -2.89
N ARG A 78 -14.84 14.28 -2.93
CA ARG A 78 -16.01 14.20 -2.07
C ARG A 78 -17.15 13.63 -2.90
N GLN A 79 -17.50 12.37 -2.64
CA GLN A 79 -18.58 11.67 -3.35
C GLN A 79 -18.37 11.69 -4.88
N GLY A 80 -17.14 11.38 -5.32
CA GLY A 80 -16.76 11.38 -6.73
C GLY A 80 -16.51 12.76 -7.36
N GLN A 81 -16.57 13.86 -6.60
CA GLN A 81 -16.37 15.22 -7.11
C GLN A 81 -15.24 15.94 -6.39
N GLY A 82 -14.41 16.68 -7.13
CA GLY A 82 -13.36 17.53 -6.56
C GLY A 82 -12.09 17.56 -7.40
N SER A 83 -10.96 17.87 -6.76
CA SER A 83 -9.64 17.97 -7.41
C SER A 83 -8.93 16.63 -7.57
N LEU A 84 -9.46 15.56 -6.95
CA LEU A 84 -8.95 14.19 -7.09
C LEU A 84 -9.87 13.38 -7.99
N SER A 85 -9.32 12.88 -9.09
CA SER A 85 -9.96 11.87 -9.94
C SER A 85 -9.51 10.48 -9.53
N LEU A 86 -10.45 9.54 -9.50
CA LEU A 86 -10.23 8.13 -9.18
C LEU A 86 -10.81 7.29 -10.31
N ARG A 87 -10.09 6.24 -10.71
CA ARG A 87 -10.53 5.31 -11.75
C ARG A 87 -10.29 3.89 -11.28
N LEU A 88 -11.34 3.08 -11.25
CA LEU A 88 -11.21 1.64 -11.08
C LEU A 88 -11.09 1.00 -12.46
N ASP A 89 -10.04 0.21 -12.67
CA ASP A 89 -9.84 -0.56 -13.90
C ASP A 89 -9.30 -1.96 -13.60
N GLY A 90 -8.95 -2.71 -14.65
CA GLY A 90 -8.48 -4.10 -14.52
C GLY A 90 -7.15 -4.25 -13.78
N TYR A 91 -6.36 -3.17 -13.63
CA TYR A 91 -5.15 -3.17 -12.83
C TYR A 91 -5.46 -2.86 -11.36
N GLY A 92 -6.31 -1.86 -11.11
CA GLY A 92 -6.76 -1.54 -9.76
C GLY A 92 -7.33 -0.12 -9.63
N LEU A 93 -7.09 0.50 -8.48
CA LEU A 93 -7.59 1.86 -8.21
C LEU A 93 -6.52 2.90 -8.56
N GLY A 94 -6.67 3.49 -9.73
CA GLY A 94 -5.89 4.64 -10.20
C GLY A 94 -6.35 5.94 -9.58
N TYR A 95 -5.43 6.89 -9.42
CA TYR A 95 -5.73 8.26 -9.03
C TYR A 95 -4.99 9.26 -9.93
N SER A 96 -5.57 10.44 -10.09
CA SER A 96 -4.90 11.57 -10.73
C SER A 96 -5.37 12.91 -10.19
N PHE A 97 -4.48 13.88 -10.09
CA PHE A 97 -4.80 15.26 -9.70
C PHE A 97 -3.76 16.25 -10.22
N THR A 98 -4.13 17.52 -10.29
CA THR A 98 -3.17 18.62 -10.48
C THR A 98 -2.67 19.08 -9.13
N ALA A 99 -1.36 19.03 -8.90
CA ALA A 99 -0.76 19.48 -7.65
C ALA A 99 -1.11 20.95 -7.36
N PRO A 100 -1.63 21.27 -6.16
CA PRO A 100 -2.08 22.63 -5.83
C PRO A 100 -0.89 23.58 -5.78
N GLY A 101 -1.10 24.88 -5.99
CA GLY A 101 -0.06 25.92 -5.87
C GLY A 101 0.36 26.23 -4.43
N THR A 102 0.48 25.21 -3.58
CA THR A 102 0.87 25.32 -2.16
C THR A 102 2.29 24.79 -1.95
N PRO A 103 2.95 25.10 -0.81
CA PRO A 103 4.25 24.53 -0.49
C PRO A 103 4.29 22.99 -0.58
N ASP A 104 3.23 22.31 -0.16
CA ASP A 104 3.12 20.85 -0.28
C ASP A 104 2.93 20.39 -1.73
N GLY A 105 2.22 21.15 -2.56
CA GLY A 105 2.09 20.84 -3.98
C GLY A 105 3.40 21.01 -4.75
N GLU A 106 4.16 22.08 -4.49
CA GLU A 106 5.51 22.24 -5.05
C GLU A 106 6.45 21.12 -4.61
N TYR A 107 6.42 20.80 -3.31
CA TYR A 107 7.18 19.68 -2.76
C TYR A 107 6.82 18.36 -3.43
N ALA A 108 5.52 18.07 -3.61
CA ALA A 108 5.07 16.84 -4.24
C ALA A 108 5.56 16.73 -5.69
N VAL A 109 5.44 17.80 -6.49
CA VAL A 109 5.93 17.81 -7.88
C VAL A 109 7.42 17.52 -7.93
N GLU A 110 8.23 18.22 -7.13
CA GLU A 110 9.69 18.06 -7.14
C GLU A 110 10.12 16.65 -6.69
N MET A 111 9.51 16.14 -5.61
CA MET A 111 9.87 14.82 -5.07
C MET A 111 9.41 13.67 -5.96
N VAL A 112 8.26 13.80 -6.64
CA VAL A 112 7.84 12.82 -7.66
C VAL A 112 8.76 12.89 -8.88
N LYS A 113 9.09 14.10 -9.35
CA LYS A 113 10.00 14.31 -10.50
C LYS A 113 11.38 13.68 -10.28
N ARG A 114 11.93 13.81 -9.08
CA ARG A 114 13.22 13.24 -8.68
C ARG A 114 13.16 11.73 -8.42
N GLY A 115 11.95 11.17 -8.28
CA GLY A 115 11.75 9.78 -7.89
C GLY A 115 11.99 9.52 -6.39
N ASP A 116 11.94 10.57 -5.55
CA ASP A 116 12.03 10.43 -4.10
C ASP A 116 10.69 9.97 -3.50
N LEU A 117 9.56 10.51 -4.00
CA LEU A 117 8.21 9.98 -3.77
C LEU A 117 7.83 9.09 -4.94
N PHE A 118 8.23 7.81 -4.88
CA PHE A 118 8.12 6.88 -6.00
C PHE A 118 7.06 5.78 -5.81
N GLY A 119 6.38 5.77 -4.67
CA GLY A 119 5.36 4.79 -4.32
C GLY A 119 3.98 5.42 -4.10
N SER A 120 2.96 4.59 -4.18
CA SER A 120 1.59 4.95 -3.82
C SER A 120 1.13 4.19 -2.59
N SER A 121 0.06 4.66 -1.97
CA SER A 121 -0.57 4.00 -0.83
C SER A 121 -2.03 4.40 -0.70
N PHE A 122 -2.75 3.71 0.16
CA PHE A 122 -4.09 4.05 0.55
C PHE A 122 -4.44 3.58 1.96
N GLY A 123 -5.36 4.31 2.54
CA GLY A 123 -5.86 4.12 3.89
C GLY A 123 -7.31 3.73 3.83
N TYR A 124 -7.61 2.56 4.37
CA TYR A 124 -8.95 2.00 4.31
C TYR A 124 -9.33 1.31 5.61
N TRP A 125 -10.63 1.04 5.73
CA TRP A 125 -11.21 0.23 6.78
C TRP A 125 -12.09 -0.87 6.18
N THR A 126 -12.07 -2.04 6.82
CA THR A 126 -12.93 -3.17 6.50
C THR A 126 -13.22 -3.99 7.76
N ASP A 127 -14.37 -4.65 7.81
CA ASP A 127 -14.71 -5.63 8.85
C ASP A 127 -13.86 -6.91 8.72
N GLU A 128 -12.87 -7.05 9.62
CA GLU A 128 -11.96 -8.21 9.68
C GLU A 128 -12.65 -9.58 9.80
N LYS A 129 -13.86 -9.65 10.37
CA LYS A 129 -14.55 -10.93 10.56
C LYS A 129 -15.36 -11.33 9.35
N LYS A 130 -15.90 -10.36 8.62
CA LYS A 130 -16.82 -10.58 7.49
C LYS A 130 -16.14 -10.53 6.14
N ASN A 131 -15.16 -9.64 5.99
CA ASN A 131 -14.63 -9.25 4.69
C ASN A 131 -13.20 -9.73 4.47
N VAL A 132 -12.60 -10.43 5.43
CA VAL A 132 -11.20 -10.85 5.39
C VAL A 132 -11.07 -12.33 5.71
N THR A 133 -10.25 -13.03 4.93
CA THR A 133 -9.80 -14.38 5.24
C THR A 133 -8.31 -14.38 5.54
N TRP A 134 -7.93 -15.02 6.64
CA TRP A 134 -6.55 -15.24 7.01
C TRP A 134 -6.15 -16.69 6.72
N LEU A 135 -5.10 -16.88 5.93
CA LEU A 135 -4.54 -18.19 5.60
C LEU A 135 -3.11 -18.28 6.14
N LYS A 136 -2.74 -19.43 6.71
CA LYS A 136 -1.34 -19.72 7.05
C LYS A 136 -0.70 -20.43 5.86
N ARG A 137 0.35 -19.84 5.29
CA ARG A 137 1.13 -20.46 4.21
C ARG A 137 2.08 -21.52 4.77
N SER A 138 2.56 -22.38 3.88
CA SER A 138 3.53 -23.45 4.21
C SER A 138 4.86 -22.91 4.72
N ASP A 139 5.23 -21.68 4.36
CA ASP A 139 6.42 -20.96 4.83
C ASP A 139 6.22 -20.27 6.20
N GLY A 140 5.05 -20.45 6.83
CA GLY A 140 4.72 -19.87 8.13
C GLY A 140 4.18 -18.44 8.07
N ILE A 141 4.17 -17.79 6.90
CA ILE A 141 3.69 -16.42 6.72
C ILE A 141 2.17 -16.39 6.65
N LEU A 142 1.56 -15.36 7.25
CA LEU A 142 0.12 -15.14 7.14
C LEU A 142 -0.21 -14.43 5.83
N LEU A 143 -1.24 -14.92 5.14
CA LEU A 143 -1.84 -14.27 3.99
C LEU A 143 -3.21 -13.71 4.37
N ARG A 144 -3.35 -12.39 4.29
CA ARG A 144 -4.57 -11.63 4.52
C ARG A 144 -5.26 -11.36 3.18
N LYS A 145 -6.38 -12.01 2.92
CA LYS A 145 -7.18 -11.78 1.71
C LYS A 145 -8.34 -10.87 2.02
N VAL A 146 -8.42 -9.74 1.34
CA VAL A 146 -9.50 -8.75 1.51
C VAL A 146 -10.52 -8.91 0.40
N HIS A 147 -11.71 -9.38 0.77
CA HIS A 147 -12.81 -9.63 -0.15
C HIS A 147 -13.68 -8.40 -0.36
N LYS A 148 -13.66 -7.46 0.59
CA LYS A 148 -14.43 -6.22 0.55
C LYS A 148 -13.75 -5.13 1.36
N ILE A 149 -13.82 -3.90 0.86
CA ILE A 149 -13.46 -2.68 1.58
C ILE A 149 -14.76 -1.93 1.89
N ASP A 150 -14.90 -1.49 3.15
CA ASP A 150 -16.09 -0.77 3.59
C ASP A 150 -15.91 0.75 3.47
N ILE A 151 -14.68 1.25 3.66
CA ILE A 151 -14.36 2.69 3.57
C ILE A 151 -12.97 2.89 2.99
N ILE A 152 -12.83 3.76 1.99
CA ILE A 152 -11.54 4.32 1.56
C ILE A 152 -11.48 5.76 2.07
N ARG A 153 -10.41 6.11 2.79
CA ARG A 153 -10.24 7.44 3.43
C ARG A 153 -9.27 8.32 2.67
N GLU A 154 -8.22 7.71 2.13
CA GLU A 154 -7.16 8.44 1.46
C GLU A 154 -6.37 7.56 0.51
N VAL A 155 -5.72 8.23 -0.45
CA VAL A 155 -4.59 7.76 -1.23
C VAL A 155 -3.40 8.65 -0.90
N SER A 156 -2.19 8.09 -0.91
CA SER A 156 -0.98 8.83 -0.56
C SER A 156 0.14 8.56 -1.56
N ILE A 157 0.91 9.60 -1.88
CA ILE A 157 2.25 9.44 -2.47
C ILE A 157 3.26 9.25 -1.32
N VAL A 158 4.16 8.27 -1.47
CA VAL A 158 5.07 7.83 -0.40
C VAL A 158 6.48 7.54 -0.94
N ALA A 159 7.50 7.82 -0.13
CA ALA A 159 8.91 7.50 -0.41
C ALA A 159 9.25 6.07 -0.03
N SER A 160 8.47 5.43 0.85
CA SER A 160 8.71 4.07 1.32
C SER A 160 7.48 3.19 1.10
N PRO A 161 7.19 2.81 -0.17
CA PRO A 161 6.10 1.88 -0.44
C PRO A 161 6.45 0.48 0.09
N ALA A 162 5.45 -0.22 0.60
CA ALA A 162 5.54 -1.62 0.99
C ALA A 162 5.71 -2.57 -0.21
N TYR A 163 6.23 -2.13 -1.37
CA TYR A 163 6.43 -2.96 -2.56
C TYR A 163 7.81 -2.75 -3.24
N MET A 164 8.85 -2.23 -2.60
CA MET A 164 10.21 -2.24 -3.22
C MET A 164 10.79 -3.66 -3.53
N GLY A 165 11.38 -3.90 -4.70
CA GLY A 165 12.11 -5.15 -5.00
C GLY A 165 13.39 -5.44 -4.20
N THR A 166 13.53 -4.97 -2.96
CA THR A 166 14.66 -5.26 -2.08
C THR A 166 14.17 -5.61 -0.67
N ALA A 167 14.79 -6.66 -0.11
CA ALA A 167 14.57 -7.17 1.23
C ALA A 167 14.76 -6.04 2.26
N VAL A 168 13.66 -5.44 2.71
CA VAL A 168 13.70 -4.48 3.81
C VAL A 168 13.97 -5.27 5.08
N ASN A 169 15.25 -5.29 5.45
CA ASN A 169 15.80 -5.46 6.80
C ASN A 169 14.97 -6.32 7.78
N VAL A 170 14.89 -7.62 7.51
CA VAL A 170 14.58 -8.62 8.56
C VAL A 170 15.64 -8.56 9.68
N ARG A 171 16.85 -8.04 9.42
CA ARG A 171 17.96 -7.98 10.40
C ARG A 171 17.72 -7.09 11.62
N SER A 172 16.88 -6.05 11.53
CA SER A 172 16.52 -5.24 12.71
C SER A 172 15.34 -5.81 13.49
N ILE A 173 14.63 -6.78 12.91
CA ILE A 173 13.57 -7.56 13.55
C ILE A 173 14.16 -8.84 14.16
N GLU A 174 15.25 -9.39 13.60
CA GLU A 174 16.01 -10.54 14.12
C GLU A 174 16.43 -10.38 15.59
N SER A 175 16.74 -9.16 16.07
CA SER A 175 17.18 -8.96 17.46
C SER A 175 16.05 -9.01 18.50
N SER A 176 14.78 -8.97 18.07
CA SER A 176 13.62 -9.02 18.97
C SER A 176 12.65 -10.15 18.64
N PHE A 177 12.91 -10.87 17.56
CA PHE A 177 12.24 -12.11 17.20
C PHE A 177 13.19 -13.28 17.47
N GLU A 178 12.96 -13.98 18.58
CA GLU A 178 13.47 -15.33 18.81
C GLU A 178 12.28 -16.31 18.83
N PRO A 179 11.74 -16.74 17.67
CA PRO A 179 10.94 -17.96 17.62
C PRO A 179 11.92 -19.13 17.68
N SER A 180 11.96 -19.84 18.81
CA SER A 180 12.87 -20.97 19.04
C SER A 180 12.78 -22.07 17.98
N GLU A 181 11.63 -22.22 17.30
CA GLU A 181 11.42 -23.18 16.22
C GLU A 181 12.07 -22.75 14.90
N TYR A 182 12.11 -21.44 14.59
CA TYR A 182 12.69 -20.94 13.33
C TYR A 182 14.23 -21.02 13.32
N LYS A 183 14.87 -20.85 14.49
CA LYS A 183 16.32 -21.07 14.63
C LYS A 183 16.70 -22.51 14.32
N GLN A 184 15.93 -23.47 14.83
CA GLN A 184 16.18 -24.90 14.60
C GLN A 184 16.01 -25.28 13.12
N GLU A 185 15.02 -24.72 12.42
CA GLU A 185 14.84 -24.94 10.98
C GLU A 185 15.93 -24.29 10.12
N VAL A 186 16.34 -23.06 10.42
CA VAL A 186 17.42 -22.39 9.68
C VAL A 186 18.78 -23.08 9.92
N GLU A 187 19.01 -23.58 11.13
CA GLU A 187 20.22 -24.32 11.48
C GLU A 187 20.24 -25.73 10.86
N ALA A 188 19.08 -26.40 10.79
CA ALA A 188 18.91 -27.65 10.03
C ALA A 188 19.16 -27.45 8.53
N LEU A 189 18.65 -26.38 7.93
CA LEU A 189 18.87 -26.04 6.52
C LEU A 189 20.33 -25.67 6.20
N ARG A 190 21.04 -25.01 7.13
CA ARG A 190 22.47 -24.72 7.00
C ARG A 190 23.35 -25.96 7.06
N ASN A 191 22.95 -26.98 7.83
CA ASN A 191 23.67 -28.26 7.91
C ASN A 191 23.43 -29.16 6.68
N LEU A 192 22.32 -28.98 5.98
CA LEU A 192 22.02 -29.66 4.71
C LEU A 192 22.84 -29.16 3.50
N ILE A 193 23.43 -27.96 3.59
CA ILE A 193 24.19 -27.31 2.50
C ILE A 193 25.71 -27.49 2.68
N LYS A 194 26.18 -28.04 3.80
CA LYS A 194 27.58 -28.44 3.99
C LYS A 194 27.82 -29.87 3.51
N ILE A 195 27.88 -30.07 2.20
CA ILE A 195 28.68 -31.11 1.52
C ILE A 195 29.32 -30.45 0.29
#